data_AF-A0A3R5UAT7-F1
#
_entry.id   AF-A0A3R5UAT7-F1
#
_cell.length_a   1.000
_cell.length_b   1.000
_cell.length_c   1.000
_cell.angle_alpha   90.00
_cell.angle_beta   90.00
_cell.angle_gamma   90.00
#
_symmetry.space_group_name_H-M   'P 1'
#
loop_
_entity.id
_entity.type
_entity.pdbx_description
1 polymer ?
#
loop_
_entity_poly.entity_id
_entity_poly.type
_entity_poly.pdbx_seq_one_letter_code
_entity_poly.pdbx_strand_id
1 'polypeptide(L)'
;RTFEYQKVFPFIKFVFNILNVSVSEIESFAKPSLEEDWIKRGEEFMRNQLYGFAADCFKKGGDDKKEKLADAFIHYEQARQNPKEMRKNFYKSAELFLELGKYTNAGKCLENTKDVRLAAKLYEKRQQYRKAGHMYRILKETERSAKCFERISYYNEAIECYLQQNMFKEAMLVIERNNLTDQV
;
A
#
# COMPACT_ATOMS: atom_id res chain seq x y z
N ARG A 1 -6.46 10.79 -28.00
CA ARG A 1 -6.63 12.22 -27.69
C ARG A 1 -5.31 12.97 -27.38
N THR A 2 -4.29 12.36 -26.79
CA THR A 2 -2.96 13.02 -26.56
C THR A 2 -2.13 13.19 -27.84
N PHE A 3 -2.15 12.19 -28.72
CA PHE A 3 -1.63 12.29 -30.08
C PHE A 3 -2.41 13.31 -30.93
N GLU A 4 -3.67 13.58 -30.57
CA GLU A 4 -4.43 14.66 -31.19
C GLU A 4 -4.01 15.99 -30.60
N TYR A 5 -3.90 16.15 -29.28
CA TYR A 5 -3.50 17.42 -28.66
C TYR A 5 -2.18 17.96 -29.21
N GLN A 6 -1.13 17.13 -29.34
CA GLN A 6 0.12 17.56 -30.00
C GLN A 6 -0.05 17.93 -31.48
N LYS A 7 -1.01 17.31 -32.19
CA LYS A 7 -1.37 17.65 -33.58
C LYS A 7 -2.24 18.90 -33.69
N VAL A 8 -3.11 19.18 -32.71
CA VAL A 8 -3.94 20.40 -32.67
C VAL A 8 -3.26 21.54 -31.94
N PHE A 9 -2.19 21.33 -31.18
CA PHE A 9 -1.45 22.39 -30.49
C PHE A 9 -0.96 23.50 -31.43
N PRO A 10 -0.43 23.21 -32.64
CA PRO A 10 -0.13 24.24 -33.63
C PRO A 10 -1.37 25.04 -34.06
N PHE A 11 -2.51 24.36 -34.21
CA PHE A 11 -3.79 24.98 -34.59
C PHE A 11 -4.40 25.81 -33.45
N ILE A 12 -4.33 25.33 -32.21
CA ILE A 12 -4.72 26.07 -31.01
C ILE A 12 -3.84 27.32 -30.88
N LYS A 13 -2.52 27.19 -31.00
CA LYS A 13 -1.61 28.34 -30.96
C LYS A 13 -1.93 29.35 -32.07
N PHE A 14 -2.31 28.88 -33.27
CA PHE A 14 -2.72 29.73 -34.39
C PHE A 14 -4.03 30.49 -34.10
N VAL A 15 -5.09 29.80 -33.67
CA VAL A 15 -6.39 30.42 -33.34
C VAL A 15 -6.25 31.44 -32.21
N PHE A 16 -5.47 31.13 -31.17
CA PHE A 16 -5.28 32.02 -30.04
C PHE A 16 -4.39 33.23 -30.36
N ASN A 17 -3.45 33.10 -31.31
CA ASN A 17 -2.68 34.24 -31.83
C ASN A 17 -3.58 35.22 -32.59
N ILE A 18 -4.60 34.73 -33.32
CA ILE A 18 -5.64 35.58 -33.95
C ILE A 18 -6.47 36.31 -32.88
N LEU A 19 -6.71 35.65 -31.74
CA LEU A 19 -7.50 36.21 -30.63
C LEU A 19 -6.68 37.11 -29.67
N ASN A 20 -5.40 37.41 -29.98
CA ASN A 20 -4.48 38.17 -29.12
C ASN A 20 -4.35 37.63 -27.68
N VAL A 21 -4.49 36.31 -27.51
CA VAL A 21 -4.31 35.66 -26.20
C VAL A 21 -2.83 35.34 -25.99
N SER A 22 -2.31 35.63 -24.80
CA SER A 22 -0.89 35.41 -24.48
C SER A 22 -0.54 33.91 -24.41
N VAL A 23 0.71 33.55 -24.73
CA VAL A 23 1.18 32.16 -24.62
C VAL A 23 1.02 31.62 -23.19
N SER A 24 1.23 32.45 -22.18
CA SER A 24 0.99 32.11 -20.77
C SER A 24 -0.46 31.75 -20.46
N GLU A 25 -1.43 32.43 -21.07
CA GLU A 25 -2.85 32.09 -20.92
C GLU A 25 -3.16 30.77 -21.62
N ILE A 26 -2.63 30.52 -22.82
CA ILE A 26 -2.79 29.25 -23.55
C ILE A 26 -2.23 28.08 -22.72
N GLU A 27 -1.04 28.25 -22.15
CA GLU A 27 -0.42 27.26 -21.26
C GLU A 27 -1.27 27.02 -20.01
N SER A 28 -1.88 28.06 -19.44
CA SER A 28 -2.77 27.93 -18.28
C SER A 28 -4.02 27.07 -18.57
N PHE A 29 -4.58 27.14 -19.78
CA PHE A 29 -5.71 26.30 -20.20
C PHE A 29 -5.29 24.90 -20.63
N ALA A 30 -4.13 24.78 -21.29
CA ALA A 30 -3.60 23.53 -21.84
C ALA A 30 -3.07 22.57 -20.78
N LYS A 31 -2.38 23.12 -19.78
CA LYS A 31 -1.60 22.36 -18.79
C LYS A 31 -2.43 21.36 -17.98
N PRO A 32 -3.62 21.71 -17.45
CA PRO A 32 -4.46 20.74 -16.73
C PRO A 32 -4.87 19.53 -17.60
N SER A 33 -5.22 19.77 -18.88
CA SER A 33 -5.59 18.70 -19.81
C SER A 33 -4.42 17.77 -20.10
N LEU A 34 -3.19 18.31 -20.19
CA LEU A 34 -1.99 17.52 -20.44
C LEU A 34 -1.58 16.71 -19.21
N GLU A 35 -1.67 17.30 -18.01
CA GLU A 35 -1.38 16.63 -16.74
C GLU A 35 -2.34 15.46 -16.49
N GLU A 36 -3.65 15.67 -16.67
CA GLU A 36 -4.65 14.59 -16.56
C GLU A 36 -4.39 13.44 -17.54
N ASP A 37 -3.99 13.76 -18.77
CA ASP A 37 -3.73 12.77 -19.80
C ASP A 37 -2.48 11.92 -19.51
N TRP A 38 -1.48 12.51 -18.84
CA TRP A 38 -0.33 11.76 -18.32
C TRP A 38 -0.76 10.86 -17.15
N ILE A 39 -1.57 11.36 -16.22
CA ILE A 39 -2.09 10.57 -15.10
C ILE A 39 -2.89 9.37 -15.59
N LYS A 40 -3.83 9.57 -16.53
CA LYS A 40 -4.65 8.48 -17.10
C LYS A 40 -3.80 7.38 -17.74
N ARG A 41 -2.75 7.76 -18.47
CA ARG A 41 -1.79 6.80 -19.05
C ARG A 41 -0.95 6.10 -17.97
N GLY A 42 -0.52 6.82 -16.94
CA GLY A 42 0.15 6.23 -15.79
C GLY A 42 -0.72 5.16 -15.11
N GLU A 43 -2.02 5.40 -14.94
CA GLU A 43 -2.97 4.44 -14.39
C GLU A 43 -3.16 3.20 -15.27
N GLU A 44 -3.11 3.35 -16.60
CA GLU A 44 -3.09 2.21 -17.52
C GLU A 44 -1.82 1.37 -17.36
N PHE A 45 -0.64 2.00 -17.29
CA PHE A 45 0.61 1.30 -17.02
C PHE A 45 0.61 0.62 -15.65
N MET A 46 0.05 1.25 -14.61
CA MET A 46 -0.12 0.62 -13.29
C MET A 46 -0.96 -0.66 -13.36
N ARG A 47 -2.10 -0.62 -14.08
CA ARG A 47 -2.96 -1.81 -14.25
C ARG A 47 -2.24 -2.95 -14.97
N ASN A 48 -1.35 -2.62 -15.90
CA ASN A 48 -0.53 -3.57 -16.63
C ASN A 48 0.79 -3.92 -15.91
N GLN A 49 0.98 -3.48 -14.66
CA GLN A 49 2.18 -3.71 -13.84
C GLN A 49 3.49 -3.16 -14.44
N LEU A 50 3.37 -2.20 -15.36
CA LEU A 50 4.47 -1.51 -16.01
C LEU A 50 4.90 -0.29 -15.19
N TYR A 51 5.35 -0.54 -13.96
CA TYR A 51 5.50 0.51 -12.94
C TYR A 51 6.53 1.60 -13.30
N GLY A 52 7.60 1.27 -14.02
CA GLY A 52 8.57 2.26 -14.48
C GLY A 52 7.95 3.32 -15.41
N PHE A 53 7.21 2.86 -16.43
CA PHE A 53 6.50 3.76 -17.34
C PHE A 53 5.38 4.53 -16.62
N ALA A 54 4.75 3.91 -15.61
CA ALA A 54 3.76 4.59 -14.78
C ALA A 54 4.37 5.74 -13.98
N ALA A 55 5.52 5.52 -13.32
CA ALA A 55 6.23 6.54 -12.55
C ALA A 55 6.58 7.75 -13.44
N ASP A 56 7.14 7.52 -14.62
CA ASP A 56 7.46 8.58 -15.59
C ASP A 56 6.22 9.38 -16.01
N CYS A 57 5.07 8.72 -16.18
CA CYS A 57 3.82 9.38 -16.51
C CYS A 57 3.30 10.21 -15.33
N PHE A 58 3.31 9.68 -14.12
CA PHE A 58 2.83 10.41 -12.94
C PHE A 58 3.70 11.63 -12.62
N LYS A 59 5.01 11.51 -12.79
CA LYS A 59 5.95 12.63 -12.68
C LYS A 59 5.63 13.75 -13.67
N LYS A 60 5.37 13.41 -14.94
CA LYS A 60 4.97 14.37 -15.98
C LYS A 60 3.58 14.96 -15.74
N GLY A 61 2.70 14.20 -15.09
CA GLY A 61 1.37 14.63 -14.67
C GLY A 61 1.34 15.40 -13.35
N GLY A 62 2.48 15.56 -12.66
CA GLY A 62 2.56 16.27 -11.37
C GLY A 62 1.89 15.55 -10.19
N ASP A 63 1.66 14.24 -10.28
CA ASP A 63 1.06 13.46 -9.20
C ASP A 63 2.14 12.69 -8.41
N ASP A 64 2.82 13.40 -7.51
CA ASP A 64 3.90 12.86 -6.66
C ASP A 64 3.47 11.63 -5.85
N LYS A 65 2.19 11.57 -5.45
CA LYS A 65 1.67 10.44 -4.68
C LYS A 65 1.57 9.19 -5.54
N LYS A 66 1.13 9.31 -6.79
CA LYS A 66 1.09 8.18 -7.73
C LYS A 66 2.48 7.80 -8.24
N GLU A 67 3.38 8.76 -8.43
CA GLU A 67 4.80 8.49 -8.73
C GLU A 67 5.43 7.63 -7.61
N LYS A 68 5.35 8.09 -6.35
CA LYS A 68 5.84 7.32 -5.20
C LYS A 68 5.19 5.95 -5.08
N LEU A 69 3.90 5.84 -5.43
CA LEU A 69 3.20 4.55 -5.41
C LEU A 69 3.79 3.60 -6.45
N ALA A 70 4.06 4.09 -7.66
CA ALA A 70 4.72 3.30 -8.70
C ALA A 70 6.13 2.89 -8.27
N ASP A 71 6.92 3.80 -7.70
CA ASP A 71 8.26 3.50 -7.16
C ASP A 71 8.24 2.42 -6.07
N ALA A 72 7.22 2.44 -5.19
CA ALA A 72 7.05 1.41 -4.17
C ALA A 72 6.90 0.02 -4.79
N PHE A 73 6.17 -0.09 -5.91
CA PHE A 73 6.02 -1.35 -6.64
C PHE A 73 7.25 -1.72 -7.47
N ILE A 74 7.99 -0.75 -8.02
CA ILE A 74 9.28 -1.00 -8.67
C ILE A 74 10.24 -1.69 -7.70
N HIS A 75 10.42 -1.12 -6.50
CA HIS A 75 11.26 -1.74 -5.48
C HIS A 75 10.74 -3.10 -5.02
N TYR A 76 9.41 -3.28 -4.94
CA TYR A 76 8.80 -4.57 -4.61
C TYR A 76 9.18 -5.65 -5.63
N GLU A 77 9.08 -5.37 -6.93
CA GLU A 77 9.42 -6.33 -7.99
C GLU A 77 10.94 -6.57 -8.08
N GLN A 78 11.76 -5.52 -7.92
CA GLN A 78 13.22 -5.65 -7.84
C GLN A 78 13.65 -6.57 -6.69
N ALA A 79 12.97 -6.49 -5.53
CA ALA A 79 13.26 -7.37 -4.40
C ALA A 79 13.02 -8.85 -4.72
N ARG A 80 11.98 -9.15 -5.52
CA ARG A 80 11.64 -10.52 -5.92
C ARG A 80 12.61 -11.10 -6.94
N GLN A 81 13.16 -10.25 -7.79
CA GLN A 81 14.05 -10.65 -8.88
C GLN A 81 15.52 -10.75 -8.47
N ASN A 82 15.95 -10.02 -7.43
CA ASN A 82 17.34 -9.99 -6.99
C ASN A 82 17.49 -10.41 -5.53
N PRO A 83 17.81 -11.70 -5.25
CA PRO A 83 17.98 -12.21 -3.88
C PRO A 83 19.05 -11.48 -3.06
N LYS A 84 20.10 -10.93 -3.70
CA LYS A 84 21.19 -10.23 -2.99
C LYS A 84 20.71 -8.89 -2.40
N GLU A 85 19.89 -8.17 -3.15
CA GLU A 85 19.34 -6.86 -2.73
C GLU A 85 17.91 -6.96 -2.18
N MET A 86 17.38 -8.18 -2.04
CA MET A 86 15.98 -8.46 -1.69
C MET A 86 15.53 -7.73 -0.43
N ARG A 87 16.30 -7.83 0.66
CA ARG A 87 15.97 -7.16 1.92
C ARG A 87 15.93 -5.64 1.77
N LYS A 88 16.96 -5.06 1.15
CA LYS A 88 17.07 -3.61 0.94
C LYS A 88 15.90 -3.07 0.12
N ASN A 89 15.57 -3.75 -0.98
CA ASN A 89 14.47 -3.35 -1.85
C ASN A 89 13.10 -3.52 -1.17
N PHE A 90 12.87 -4.59 -0.40
CA PHE A 90 11.65 -4.71 0.38
C PHE A 90 11.54 -3.63 1.47
N TYR A 91 12.64 -3.26 2.14
CA TYR A 91 12.61 -2.15 3.09
C TYR A 91 12.29 -0.81 2.41
N LYS A 92 12.89 -0.53 1.25
CA LYS A 92 12.61 0.69 0.50
C LYS A 92 11.15 0.75 0.03
N SER A 93 10.63 -0.36 -0.47
CA SER A 93 9.22 -0.52 -0.81
C SER A 93 8.31 -0.31 0.42
N ALA A 94 8.67 -0.89 1.57
CA ALA A 94 7.92 -0.73 2.82
C ALA A 94 7.88 0.74 3.27
N GLU A 95 9.01 1.45 3.23
CA GLU A 95 9.11 2.87 3.57
C GLU A 95 8.15 3.72 2.73
N LEU A 96 8.19 3.56 1.40
CA LEU A 96 7.30 4.29 0.49
C LEU A 96 5.81 3.97 0.75
N PHE A 97 5.48 2.70 0.97
CA PHE A 97 4.11 2.33 1.32
C PHE A 97 3.67 2.92 2.68
N LEU A 98 4.57 3.05 3.66
CA LEU A 98 4.26 3.70 4.94
C LEU A 98 3.99 5.20 4.77
N GLU A 99 4.79 5.91 3.97
CA GLU A 99 4.57 7.32 3.63
C GLU A 99 3.20 7.54 2.99
N LEU A 100 2.77 6.61 2.14
CA LEU A 100 1.48 6.67 1.45
C LEU A 100 0.30 6.13 2.27
N GLY A 101 0.52 5.72 3.54
CA GLY A 101 -0.51 5.14 4.39
C GLY A 101 -1.00 3.75 3.96
N LYS A 102 -0.29 3.07 3.05
CA LYS A 102 -0.59 1.73 2.54
C LYS A 102 -0.02 0.65 3.47
N TYR A 103 -0.46 0.65 4.73
CA TYR A 103 0.11 -0.21 5.80
C TYR A 103 0.07 -1.71 5.50
N THR A 104 -0.96 -2.17 4.78
CA THR A 104 -1.05 -3.57 4.32
C THR A 104 0.10 -3.96 3.40
N ASN A 105 0.44 -3.09 2.46
CA ASN A 105 1.53 -3.35 1.51
C ASN A 105 2.89 -3.28 2.23
N ALA A 106 3.08 -2.28 3.08
CA ALA A 106 4.29 -2.19 3.90
C ALA A 106 4.51 -3.43 4.77
N GLY A 107 3.45 -3.92 5.43
CA GLY A 107 3.51 -5.16 6.21
C GLY A 107 3.93 -6.37 5.38
N LYS A 108 3.37 -6.54 4.17
CA LYS A 108 3.78 -7.60 3.24
C LYS A 108 5.27 -7.50 2.87
N CYS A 109 5.78 -6.29 2.64
CA CYS A 109 7.21 -6.11 2.37
C CYS A 109 8.06 -6.59 3.57
N LEU A 110 7.67 -6.22 4.79
CA LEU A 110 8.36 -6.65 6.02
C LEU A 110 8.30 -8.17 6.21
N GLU A 111 7.15 -8.81 5.95
CA GLU A 111 7.03 -10.27 5.95
C GLU A 111 8.05 -10.92 5.00
N ASN A 112 8.19 -10.36 3.78
CA ASN A 112 9.15 -10.88 2.80
C ASN A 112 10.61 -10.69 3.22
N THR A 113 10.94 -9.70 4.06
CA THR A 113 12.30 -9.58 4.64
C THR A 113 12.62 -10.64 5.70
N LYS A 114 11.61 -11.42 6.11
CA LYS A 114 11.60 -12.31 7.29
C LYS A 114 11.68 -11.58 8.64
N ASP A 115 11.47 -10.27 8.67
CA ASP A 115 11.29 -9.52 9.92
C ASP A 115 9.83 -9.59 10.40
N VAL A 116 9.43 -10.81 10.79
CA VAL A 116 8.06 -11.15 11.20
C VAL A 116 7.63 -10.31 12.42
N ARG A 117 8.57 -9.98 13.32
CA ARG A 117 8.29 -9.17 14.51
C ARG A 117 7.99 -7.73 14.16
N LEU A 118 8.72 -7.13 13.22
CA LEU A 118 8.41 -5.78 12.77
C LEU A 118 7.08 -5.72 12.02
N ALA A 119 6.78 -6.72 11.18
CA ALA A 119 5.48 -6.85 10.52
C ALA A 119 4.33 -6.97 11.54
N ALA A 120 4.47 -7.82 12.56
CA ALA A 120 3.46 -7.98 13.62
C ALA A 120 3.12 -6.66 14.32
N LYS A 121 4.15 -5.93 14.76
CA LYS A 121 4.00 -4.62 15.41
C LYS A 121 3.35 -3.59 14.50
N LEU A 122 3.72 -3.56 13.22
CA LEU A 122 3.10 -2.65 12.25
C LEU A 122 1.60 -2.95 12.12
N TYR A 123 1.23 -4.22 11.95
CA TYR A 123 -0.17 -4.62 11.84
C TYR A 123 -0.96 -4.31 13.11
N GLU A 124 -0.41 -4.60 14.28
CA GLU A 124 -1.06 -4.29 15.57
C GLU A 124 -1.30 -2.79 15.74
N LYS A 125 -0.27 -1.96 15.50
CA LYS A 125 -0.37 -0.49 15.58
C LYS A 125 -1.40 0.09 14.61
N ARG A 126 -1.66 -0.60 13.50
CA ARG A 126 -2.64 -0.20 12.47
C ARG A 126 -3.96 -0.96 12.58
N GLN A 127 -4.20 -1.60 13.73
CA GLN A 127 -5.44 -2.30 14.06
C GLN A 127 -5.80 -3.42 13.06
N GLN A 128 -4.80 -3.92 12.32
CA GLN A 128 -4.95 -5.11 11.47
C GLN A 128 -4.76 -6.36 12.32
N TYR A 129 -5.57 -6.49 13.37
CA TYR A 129 -5.37 -7.46 14.44
C TYR A 129 -5.32 -8.90 13.94
N ARG A 130 -6.11 -9.27 12.92
CA ARG A 130 -6.04 -10.61 12.34
C ARG A 130 -4.63 -10.96 11.82
N LYS A 131 -4.00 -10.05 11.07
CA LYS A 131 -2.63 -10.26 10.57
C LYS A 131 -1.61 -10.22 11.69
N ALA A 132 -1.75 -9.28 12.62
CA ALA A 132 -0.88 -9.20 13.78
C ALA A 132 -0.90 -10.50 14.59
N GLY A 133 -2.10 -11.04 14.86
CA GLY A 133 -2.31 -12.31 15.55
C GLY A 133 -1.58 -13.47 14.86
N HIS A 134 -1.77 -13.62 13.55
CA HIS A 134 -1.04 -14.65 12.78
C HIS A 134 0.49 -14.50 12.88
N MET A 135 1.02 -13.27 12.81
CA MET A 135 2.47 -13.04 12.92
C MET A 135 2.99 -13.33 14.34
N TYR A 136 2.26 -12.92 15.38
CA TYR A 136 2.60 -13.24 16.76
C TYR A 136 2.53 -14.74 17.04
N ARG A 137 1.61 -15.47 16.41
CA ARG A 137 1.56 -16.93 16.47
C ARG A 137 2.83 -17.58 15.90
N ILE A 138 3.31 -17.11 14.74
CA ILE A 138 4.58 -17.57 14.14
C ILE A 138 5.76 -17.31 15.09
N LEU A 139 5.76 -16.17 15.78
CA LEU A 139 6.79 -15.79 16.75
C LEU A 139 6.68 -16.52 18.10
N LYS A 140 5.64 -17.36 18.29
CA LYS A 140 5.28 -17.98 19.57
C LYS A 140 5.04 -16.96 20.70
N GLU A 141 4.63 -15.73 20.34
CA GLU A 141 4.20 -14.70 21.30
C GLU A 141 2.69 -14.90 21.60
N THR A 142 2.37 -16.00 22.28
CA THR A 142 1.01 -16.53 22.46
C THR A 142 0.01 -15.51 22.99
N GLU A 143 0.35 -14.81 24.07
CA GLU A 143 -0.56 -13.81 24.64
C GLU A 143 -0.89 -12.68 23.66
N ARG A 144 0.11 -12.18 22.91
CA ARG A 144 -0.12 -11.11 21.94
C ARG A 144 -0.97 -11.61 20.77
N SER A 145 -0.73 -12.85 20.34
CA SER A 145 -1.53 -13.52 19.33
C SER A 145 -3.00 -13.61 19.76
N ALA A 146 -3.25 -14.19 20.93
CA ALA A 146 -4.59 -14.34 21.48
C ALA A 146 -5.28 -12.99 21.69
N LYS A 147 -4.61 -12.01 22.30
CA LYS A 147 -5.14 -10.64 22.49
C LYS A 147 -5.52 -9.97 21.16
N CYS A 148 -4.77 -10.21 20.09
CA CYS A 148 -5.13 -9.71 18.76
C CYS A 148 -6.42 -10.36 18.24
N PHE A 149 -6.59 -11.67 18.40
CA PHE A 149 -7.82 -12.37 17.99
C PHE A 149 -9.03 -11.98 18.86
N GLU A 150 -8.86 -11.85 20.18
CA GLU A 150 -9.91 -11.37 21.09
C GLU A 150 -10.41 -9.97 20.72
N ARG A 151 -9.53 -9.05 20.29
CA ARG A 151 -9.92 -7.69 19.86
C ARG A 151 -10.86 -7.64 18.65
N ILE A 152 -10.91 -8.71 17.87
CA ILE A 152 -11.82 -8.84 16.72
C ILE A 152 -12.88 -9.91 16.95
N SER A 153 -13.06 -10.35 18.21
CA SER A 153 -14.01 -11.38 18.64
C SER A 153 -13.79 -12.76 18.01
N TYR A 154 -12.55 -13.07 17.61
CA TYR A 154 -12.16 -14.38 17.08
C TYR A 154 -11.72 -15.26 18.25
N TYR A 155 -12.66 -15.58 19.14
CA TYR A 155 -12.37 -16.23 20.42
C TYR A 155 -11.85 -17.66 20.26
N ASN A 156 -12.32 -18.39 19.24
CA ASN A 156 -11.82 -19.73 18.94
C ASN A 156 -10.32 -19.70 18.62
N GLU A 157 -9.89 -18.80 17.74
CA GLU A 157 -8.47 -18.62 17.42
C GLU A 157 -7.64 -18.17 18.63
N ALA A 158 -8.21 -17.33 19.51
CA ALA A 158 -7.55 -16.94 20.75
C ALA A 158 -7.35 -18.13 21.70
N ILE A 159 -8.38 -18.96 21.88
CA ILE A 159 -8.34 -20.18 22.69
C ILE A 159 -7.32 -21.16 22.10
N GLU A 160 -7.35 -21.40 20.79
CA GLU A 160 -6.40 -22.26 20.10
C GLU A 160 -4.95 -21.83 20.32
N CYS A 161 -4.67 -20.52 20.32
CA CYS A 161 -3.33 -20.01 20.62
C CYS A 161 -2.84 -20.49 22.00
N TYR A 162 -3.68 -20.39 23.02
CA TYR A 162 -3.34 -20.82 24.37
C TYR A 162 -3.21 -22.35 24.49
N LEU A 163 -4.14 -23.10 23.91
CA LEU A 163 -4.12 -24.57 23.93
C LEU A 163 -2.86 -25.13 23.26
N GLN A 164 -2.41 -24.55 22.15
CA GLN A 164 -1.17 -24.97 21.46
C GLN A 164 0.09 -24.82 22.31
N GLN A 165 0.07 -24.00 23.37
CA GLN A 165 1.17 -23.85 24.33
C GLN A 165 0.85 -24.43 25.72
N ASN A 166 -0.19 -25.26 25.85
CA ASN A 166 -0.65 -25.84 27.12
C ASN A 166 -1.02 -24.79 28.19
N MET A 167 -1.43 -23.59 27.77
CA MET A 167 -1.88 -22.49 28.64
C MET A 167 -3.38 -22.64 28.95
N PHE A 168 -3.74 -23.74 29.61
CA PHE A 168 -5.15 -24.12 29.82
C PHE A 168 -5.94 -23.13 30.68
N LYS A 169 -5.29 -22.48 31.64
CA LYS A 169 -5.94 -21.49 32.52
C LYS A 169 -6.39 -20.28 31.71
N GLU A 170 -5.53 -19.78 30.84
CA GLU A 170 -5.78 -18.64 29.98
C GLU A 170 -6.87 -18.96 28.94
N ALA A 171 -6.85 -20.16 28.37
CA ALA A 171 -7.91 -20.66 27.50
C ALA A 171 -9.28 -20.66 28.21
N MET A 172 -9.35 -21.19 29.44
CA MET A 172 -10.59 -21.19 30.24
C MET A 172 -11.08 -19.78 30.54
N LEU A 173 -10.19 -18.86 30.89
CA LEU A 173 -10.56 -17.46 31.15
C LEU A 173 -11.17 -16.78 29.91
N VAL A 174 -10.67 -17.09 28.71
CA VAL A 174 -11.29 -16.59 27.47
C VAL A 174 -12.68 -17.19 27.28
N ILE A 175 -12.86 -18.49 27.51
CA ILE A 175 -14.17 -19.16 27.39
C ILE A 175 -15.18 -18.55 28.37
N GLU A 176 -14.83 -18.43 29.65
CA GLU A 176 -15.70 -17.90 30.69
C GLU A 176 -16.17 -16.47 30.38
N ARG A 177 -15.24 -15.60 29.95
CA ARG A 177 -15.57 -14.20 29.62
C ARG A 177 -16.53 -14.08 28.45
N ASN A 178 -16.39 -14.95 27.44
CA ASN A 178 -17.18 -14.85 26.21
C ASN A 178 -18.53 -15.58 26.30
N ASN A 179 -18.64 -16.65 27.09
CA ASN A 179 -19.92 -17.29 27.39
C ASN A 179 -20.86 -16.36 28.18
N LEU A 180 -20.30 -15.46 29.00
CA LEU A 180 -21.08 -14.47 29.76
C LEU A 180 -21.61 -13.33 28.87
N THR A 181 -20.95 -13.02 27.76
CA THR A 181 -21.40 -11.95 26.84
C THR A 181 -22.50 -12.41 25.87
N ASP A 182 -22.63 -13.71 25.60
CA ASP A 182 -23.70 -14.25 24.74
C ASP A 182 -25.05 -14.39 25.47
N GLN A 183 -25.10 -14.13 26.78
CA GLN A 183 -26.28 -14.26 27.64
C GLN A 183 -26.95 -12.92 28.00
N VAL A 184 -26.52 -11.80 27.41
CA VAL A 184 -27.05 -10.44 27.67
C VAL A 184 -27.55 -9.81 26.38
#